data_AF-A0A956D6J0-F1
#
_entry.id   AF-A0A956D6J0-F1
#
_cell.length_a   1.000
_cell.length_b   1.000
_cell.length_c   1.000
_cell.angle_alpha   90.00
_cell.angle_beta   90.00
_cell.angle_gamma   90.00
#
_symmetry.space_group_name_H-M   'P 1'
#
loop_
_entity.id
_entity.type
_entity.pdbx_description
1 polymer ?
#
loop_
_entity_poly.entity_id
_entity_poly.type
_entity_poly.pdbx_seq_one_letter_code
_entity_poly.pdbx_strand_id
1 'polypeptide(L)'
;MTDGLSPKVRRAVAAHDARVREVGLELWLGAEPTFTDPTSSAPEWIGAAVGGDKEERALALWVALHEKTAPVVRPPRANEPPPIPGRRQLALRTLGRQYPDEDAPRFSLGLYAFRDGSPLCPSTFEDPAFTPVLSEPRPAALADALAAELGATRFEVEGALPHRMVTGTDPRDARCQRLPLEGRAIPESGLVDELAREGFTLVCLGEETTPRGPCVVLELPELDDVDAFVAFLGALANACQTTETRTLILRGHPPPVDARVRFATLTPDPGVVEVNMAPCTELSELAAQMHAIHEAAEEVGLAAQRRHFNGELSDSGGGGHLTFGASSPEGSPFFRFPLLLPKLIAYLNRHPSLSYYFGSHAAGSAGQSPRADESARELFGELQLALHRLVRDVETLESTDEVATRLWSSLAPFLADRFGNSHRSEINVEKLWNPWLPGRGKLGVIELRAFRQAPTSAHAVARAALFRAILARLAVHDFPIALRDLGADLHDRYALPFFLESDLREVLGDLERAGFGLPPALAHELFADPHRVYGEVELGDPNAPITLTVRRALEHWPLVGDLSQQAGTS
;
A
#
# COMPACT_ATOMS: atom_id res chain seq x y z
N MET A 1 13.48 -7.98 -16.68
CA MET A 1 13.73 -7.93 -15.24
C MET A 1 13.81 -9.36 -14.74
N THR A 2 14.92 -9.76 -14.12
CA THR A 2 14.96 -10.97 -13.30
C THR A 2 14.34 -10.58 -11.96
N ASP A 3 13.18 -11.13 -11.63
CA ASP A 3 12.42 -10.92 -10.39
C ASP A 3 13.16 -11.35 -9.10
N GLY A 4 14.49 -11.54 -9.14
CA GLY A 4 15.29 -12.06 -8.02
C GLY A 4 14.97 -13.51 -7.61
N LEU A 5 13.87 -14.08 -8.11
CA LEU A 5 13.39 -15.39 -7.72
C LEU A 5 14.20 -16.49 -8.43
N SER A 6 14.55 -17.53 -7.67
CA SER A 6 15.11 -18.73 -8.27
C SER A 6 14.13 -19.35 -9.29
N PRO A 7 14.61 -20.04 -10.35
CA PRO A 7 13.73 -20.71 -11.31
C PRO A 7 12.71 -21.67 -10.66
N LYS A 8 13.08 -22.25 -9.50
CA LYS A 8 12.19 -23.09 -8.70
C LYS A 8 11.06 -22.27 -8.08
N VAL A 9 11.36 -21.11 -7.51
CA VAL A 9 10.36 -20.21 -6.91
C VAL A 9 9.45 -19.61 -7.98
N ARG A 10 9.96 -19.25 -9.16
CA ARG A 10 9.12 -18.79 -10.29
C ARG A 10 8.08 -19.81 -10.72
N ARG A 11 8.48 -21.08 -10.90
CA ARG A 11 7.53 -22.15 -11.24
C ARG A 11 6.48 -22.37 -10.15
N ALA A 12 6.91 -22.27 -8.90
CA ALA A 12 6.06 -22.36 -7.72
C ALA A 12 4.98 -21.25 -7.68
N VAL A 13 5.38 -20.00 -7.93
CA VAL A 13 4.50 -18.84 -8.01
C VAL A 13 3.50 -19.00 -9.16
N ALA A 14 3.96 -19.38 -10.35
CA ALA A 14 3.08 -19.59 -11.51
C ALA A 14 2.04 -20.70 -11.28
N ALA A 15 2.42 -21.79 -10.60
CA ALA A 15 1.50 -22.86 -10.24
C ALA A 15 0.44 -22.39 -9.23
N HIS A 16 0.82 -21.55 -8.27
CA HIS A 16 -0.12 -20.93 -7.34
C HIS A 16 -1.10 -20.00 -8.08
N ASP A 17 -0.62 -19.16 -9.00
CA ASP A 17 -1.46 -18.31 -9.84
C ASP A 17 -2.44 -19.10 -10.71
N ALA A 18 -2.01 -20.21 -11.30
CA ALA A 18 -2.88 -21.10 -12.06
C ALA A 18 -4.05 -21.64 -11.22
N ARG A 19 -3.76 -22.16 -10.01
CA ARG A 19 -4.78 -22.72 -9.11
C ARG A 19 -5.80 -21.68 -8.64
N VAL A 20 -5.36 -20.48 -8.29
CA VAL A 20 -6.28 -19.41 -7.88
C VAL A 20 -7.16 -18.98 -9.07
N ARG A 21 -6.62 -18.97 -10.29
CA ARG A 21 -7.40 -18.68 -11.50
C ARG A 21 -8.46 -19.75 -11.80
N GLU A 22 -8.14 -21.03 -11.58
CA GLU A 22 -9.08 -22.15 -11.76
C GLU A 22 -10.31 -22.05 -10.84
N VAL A 23 -10.16 -21.43 -9.67
CA VAL A 23 -11.28 -21.16 -8.75
C VAL A 23 -12.25 -20.11 -9.29
N GLY A 24 -11.85 -19.27 -10.24
CA GLY A 24 -12.65 -18.13 -10.71
C GLY A 24 -12.78 -17.01 -9.66
N LEU A 25 -11.88 -16.98 -8.68
CA LEU A 25 -11.78 -15.88 -7.71
C LEU A 25 -10.95 -14.76 -8.32
N GLU A 26 -11.60 -13.65 -8.71
CA GLU A 26 -10.87 -12.41 -8.98
C GLU A 26 -10.36 -11.87 -7.64
N LEU A 27 -9.05 -11.99 -7.42
CA LEU A 27 -8.39 -11.59 -6.19
C LEU A 27 -7.20 -10.69 -6.51
N TRP A 28 -7.43 -9.40 -6.40
CA TRP A 28 -6.37 -8.40 -6.46
C TRP A 28 -5.69 -8.31 -5.10
N LEU A 29 -4.36 -8.17 -5.11
CA LEU A 29 -3.52 -8.12 -3.92
C LEU A 29 -2.63 -6.89 -3.92
N GLY A 30 -2.62 -6.14 -2.82
CA GLY A 30 -1.73 -5.01 -2.56
C GLY A 30 -0.82 -5.28 -1.37
N ALA A 31 0.25 -4.49 -1.25
CA ALA A 31 1.14 -4.52 -0.10
C ALA A 31 1.75 -3.13 0.15
N GLU A 32 2.13 -2.88 1.39
CA GLU A 32 2.65 -1.59 1.87
C GLU A 32 4.01 -1.79 2.56
N PRO A 33 5.08 -2.21 1.84
CA PRO A 33 6.39 -2.36 2.47
C PRO A 33 6.96 -1.03 2.94
N THR A 34 7.54 -1.04 4.15
CA THR A 34 8.10 0.14 4.81
C THR A 34 9.61 0.01 4.98
N PHE A 35 10.31 1.14 4.91
CA PHE A 35 11.76 1.21 4.97
C PHE A 35 12.22 2.36 5.88
N THR A 36 13.31 2.13 6.62
CA THR A 36 13.90 3.12 7.54
C THR A 36 15.41 3.24 7.28
N ASP A 37 16.04 4.30 7.79
CA ASP A 37 17.49 4.30 7.92
C ASP A 37 17.88 3.40 9.11
N PRO A 38 18.57 2.27 8.86
CA PRO A 38 18.78 1.25 9.89
C PRO A 38 19.71 1.70 11.03
N THR A 39 20.43 2.82 10.84
CA THR A 39 21.47 3.32 11.74
C THR A 39 21.17 4.70 12.32
N SER A 40 20.20 5.41 11.73
CA SER A 40 19.86 6.76 12.18
C SER A 40 19.12 6.76 13.52
N SER A 41 19.43 7.78 14.32
CA SER A 41 18.68 8.13 15.52
C SER A 41 18.01 9.50 15.41
N ALA A 42 17.89 10.03 14.18
CA ALA A 42 17.21 11.30 13.96
C ALA A 42 15.69 11.14 14.15
N PRO A 43 14.97 12.19 14.58
CA PRO A 43 13.54 12.11 14.90
C PRO A 43 12.67 11.53 13.77
N GLU A 44 12.91 11.92 12.52
CA GLU A 44 12.22 11.44 11.32
C GLU A 44 12.38 9.94 11.09
N TRP A 45 13.48 9.34 11.54
CA TRP A 45 13.73 7.90 11.45
C TRP A 45 13.39 7.15 12.73
N ILE A 46 12.82 7.82 13.74
CA ILE A 46 12.34 7.19 14.99
C ILE A 46 10.83 7.26 15.11
N GLY A 47 10.23 8.43 14.91
CA GLY A 47 8.81 8.63 15.18
C GLY A 47 8.17 9.87 14.55
N ALA A 48 8.95 10.83 14.06
CA ALA A 48 8.37 11.90 13.25
C ALA A 48 8.05 11.38 11.84
N ALA A 49 6.93 11.83 11.28
CA ALA A 49 6.54 11.45 9.93
C ALA A 49 7.47 12.12 8.90
N VAL A 50 7.74 13.41 9.06
CA VAL A 50 8.57 14.22 8.16
C VAL A 50 9.72 14.89 8.91
N GLY A 51 10.72 15.39 8.19
CA GLY A 51 11.86 16.12 8.74
C GLY A 51 13.21 15.59 8.25
N GLY A 52 14.27 16.34 8.56
CA GLY A 52 15.66 16.01 8.26
C GLY A 52 15.89 15.61 6.79
N ASP A 53 16.55 14.46 6.57
CA ASP A 53 16.88 13.96 5.23
C ASP A 53 15.81 13.01 4.65
N LYS A 54 14.68 12.79 5.32
CA LYS A 54 13.70 11.75 4.91
C LYS A 54 13.15 11.96 3.51
N GLU A 55 12.78 13.18 3.15
CA GLU A 55 12.26 13.47 1.81
C GLU A 55 13.33 13.28 0.72
N GLU A 56 14.58 13.64 1.00
CA GLU A 56 15.71 13.39 0.10
C GLU A 56 15.93 11.88 -0.10
N ARG A 57 15.90 11.08 0.97
CA ARG A 57 16.02 9.62 0.90
C ARG A 57 14.83 8.98 0.19
N ALA A 58 13.61 9.49 0.39
CA ALA A 58 12.41 9.06 -0.32
C ALA A 58 12.49 9.39 -1.83
N LEU A 59 12.99 10.58 -2.18
CA LEU A 59 13.24 10.97 -3.57
C LEU A 59 14.29 10.06 -4.23
N ALA A 60 15.37 9.73 -3.53
CA ALA A 60 16.37 8.78 -4.02
C ALA A 60 15.76 7.39 -4.24
N LEU A 61 14.95 6.88 -3.30
CA LEU A 61 14.23 5.61 -3.44
C LEU A 61 13.30 5.64 -4.65
N TRP A 62 12.56 6.73 -4.84
CA TRP A 62 11.68 6.92 -5.98
C TRP A 62 12.43 6.89 -7.32
N VAL A 63 13.59 7.53 -7.39
CA VAL A 63 14.50 7.49 -8.56
C VAL A 63 14.98 6.07 -8.84
N ALA A 64 15.52 5.37 -7.85
CA ALA A 64 15.99 4.00 -8.00
C ALA A 64 14.85 3.04 -8.40
N LEU A 65 13.66 3.20 -7.82
CA LEU A 65 12.49 2.39 -8.14
C LEU A 65 12.01 2.62 -9.58
N HIS A 66 11.96 3.88 -10.01
CA HIS A 66 11.63 4.23 -11.39
C HIS A 66 12.58 3.55 -12.37
N GLU A 67 13.90 3.60 -12.14
CA GLU A 67 14.89 2.96 -13.01
C GLU A 67 14.71 1.44 -13.10
N LYS A 68 14.38 0.78 -11.97
CA LYS A 68 14.17 -0.67 -11.92
C LYS A 68 12.84 -1.13 -12.52
N THR A 69 11.81 -0.29 -12.49
CA THR A 69 10.46 -0.65 -12.95
C THR A 69 10.12 -0.09 -14.34
N ALA A 70 10.88 0.88 -14.84
CA ALA A 70 10.71 1.40 -16.18
C ALA A 70 10.88 0.26 -17.21
N PRO A 71 9.89 -0.01 -18.07
CA PRO A 71 10.04 -1.02 -19.10
C PRO A 71 11.22 -0.68 -20.02
N VAL A 72 12.17 -1.61 -20.12
CA VAL A 72 13.37 -1.47 -20.97
C VAL A 72 12.93 -1.31 -22.43
N VAL A 73 13.18 -0.13 -23.00
CA VAL A 73 13.04 0.14 -24.43
C VAL A 73 14.01 -0.79 -25.17
N ARG A 74 13.54 -1.52 -26.19
CA ARG A 74 14.43 -2.29 -27.08
C ARG A 74 15.57 -1.38 -27.58
N PRO A 75 16.82 -1.86 -27.67
CA PRO A 75 17.90 -1.07 -28.26
C PRO A 75 17.53 -0.70 -29.71
N PRO A 76 17.84 0.54 -30.15
CA PRO A 76 17.49 0.99 -31.50
C PRO A 76 18.21 0.16 -32.58
N ARG A 77 17.58 0.04 -33.75
CA ARG A 77 18.27 -0.42 -34.97
C ARG A 77 19.20 0.70 -35.45
N ALA A 78 20.32 0.34 -36.07
CA ALA A 78 21.43 1.26 -36.43
C ALA A 78 21.06 2.50 -37.29
N ASN A 79 19.83 2.59 -37.82
CA ASN A 79 19.37 3.66 -38.71
C ASN A 79 18.16 4.46 -38.17
N GLU A 80 17.75 4.25 -36.92
CA GLU A 80 16.73 5.08 -36.27
C GLU A 80 17.41 6.14 -35.37
N PRO A 81 16.90 7.39 -35.30
CA PRO A 81 17.35 8.32 -34.28
C PRO A 81 17.20 7.66 -32.91
N PRO A 82 18.13 7.89 -31.95
CA PRO A 82 18.03 7.29 -30.63
C PRO A 82 16.65 7.68 -30.07
N PRO A 83 15.80 6.72 -29.66
CA PRO A 83 14.57 7.09 -29.00
C PRO A 83 14.99 7.93 -27.79
N ILE A 84 14.42 9.13 -27.65
CA ILE A 84 14.21 9.68 -26.31
C ILE A 84 13.58 8.52 -25.56
N PRO A 85 14.16 7.99 -24.46
CA PRO A 85 13.62 6.82 -23.82
C PRO A 85 12.16 7.13 -23.50
N GLY A 86 11.24 6.58 -24.29
CA GLY A 86 9.82 6.84 -24.15
C GLY A 86 9.38 6.07 -22.93
N ARG A 87 9.62 6.66 -21.76
CA ARG A 87 9.32 6.07 -20.47
C ARG A 87 7.81 5.96 -20.39
N ARG A 88 7.34 4.73 -20.17
CA ARG A 88 5.91 4.37 -20.14
C ARG A 88 5.29 4.62 -18.75
N GLN A 89 6.00 5.31 -17.88
CA GLN A 89 5.55 5.71 -16.55
C GLN A 89 5.64 7.23 -16.40
N LEU A 90 4.65 7.81 -15.74
CA LEU A 90 4.58 9.22 -15.39
C LEU A 90 4.94 9.40 -13.91
N ALA A 91 5.84 10.34 -13.68
CA ALA A 91 6.26 10.78 -12.37
C ALA A 91 5.33 11.88 -11.83
N LEU A 92 4.87 11.74 -10.60
CA LEU A 92 3.93 12.67 -9.96
C LEU A 92 4.40 13.01 -8.53
N ARG A 93 4.27 14.27 -8.11
CA ARG A 93 4.53 14.74 -6.73
C ARG A 93 3.21 15.21 -6.11
N THR A 94 2.34 14.28 -5.77
CA THR A 94 0.96 14.59 -5.35
C THR A 94 0.92 14.98 -3.87
N LEU A 95 -0.22 15.53 -3.44
CA LEU A 95 -0.47 15.73 -2.01
C LEU A 95 -0.64 14.38 -1.30
N GLY A 96 0.10 14.19 -0.21
CA GLY A 96 -0.05 13.06 0.70
C GLY A 96 -1.13 13.29 1.77
N ARG A 97 -1.15 12.41 2.76
CA ARG A 97 -2.06 12.52 3.91
C ARG A 97 -1.66 13.69 4.80
N GLN A 98 -2.65 14.29 5.46
CA GLN A 98 -2.47 15.24 6.54
C GLN A 98 -3.28 14.78 7.75
N TYR A 99 -2.69 14.85 8.93
CA TYR A 99 -3.37 14.63 10.21
C TYR A 99 -3.75 15.97 10.87
N PRO A 100 -4.78 16.00 11.74
CA PRO A 100 -5.32 17.27 12.28
C PRO A 100 -4.32 18.17 13.02
N ASP A 101 -3.24 17.58 13.53
CA ASP A 101 -2.16 18.26 14.25
C ASP A 101 -0.98 18.71 13.36
N GLU A 102 -1.06 18.48 12.04
CA GLU A 102 -0.04 18.87 11.07
C GLU A 102 -0.44 20.16 10.34
N ASP A 103 0.53 21.05 10.09
CA ASP A 103 0.28 22.34 9.42
C ASP A 103 0.13 22.20 7.89
N ALA A 104 0.68 21.13 7.31
CA ALA A 104 0.74 20.90 5.88
C ALA A 104 0.64 19.40 5.55
N PRO A 105 0.17 19.04 4.34
CA PRO A 105 0.15 17.66 3.90
C PRO A 105 1.56 17.13 3.70
N ARG A 106 1.72 15.85 4.01
CA ARG A 106 2.94 15.10 3.75
C ARG A 106 3.20 14.96 2.25
N PHE A 107 4.45 14.70 1.86
CA PHE A 107 4.79 14.43 0.47
C PHE A 107 4.20 13.08 -0.01
N SER A 108 3.94 12.96 -1.31
CA SER A 108 3.59 11.70 -1.97
C SER A 108 4.24 11.64 -3.35
N LEU A 109 5.21 10.74 -3.51
CA LEU A 109 5.93 10.55 -4.78
C LEU A 109 5.34 9.36 -5.53
N GLY A 110 4.70 9.63 -6.67
CA GLY A 110 3.90 8.69 -7.43
C GLY A 110 4.56 8.22 -8.73
N LEU A 111 4.37 6.96 -9.06
CA LEU A 111 4.66 6.36 -10.37
C LEU A 111 3.34 5.84 -10.97
N TYR A 112 2.91 6.44 -12.08
CA TYR A 112 1.64 6.15 -12.74
C TYR A 112 1.88 5.54 -14.13
N ALA A 113 1.21 4.46 -14.49
CA ALA A 113 1.40 3.80 -15.79
C ALA A 113 0.19 2.94 -16.20
N PHE A 114 -0.01 2.72 -17.49
CA PHE A 114 -0.94 1.67 -17.93
C PHE A 114 -0.38 0.26 -17.62
N ARG A 115 -1.26 -0.65 -17.23
CA ARG A 115 -0.94 -2.05 -16.92
C ARG A 115 -0.48 -2.85 -18.13
N ASP A 116 -1.04 -2.55 -19.30
CA ASP A 116 -0.65 -3.16 -20.57
C ASP A 116 0.72 -2.65 -21.07
N GLY A 117 1.30 -1.70 -20.36
CA GLY A 117 2.57 -1.06 -20.66
C GLY A 117 2.49 -0.03 -21.77
N SER A 118 1.33 0.26 -22.36
CA SER A 118 1.19 1.34 -23.34
C SER A 118 1.59 2.70 -22.73
N PRO A 119 2.12 3.64 -23.54
CA PRO A 119 2.48 4.96 -23.04
C PRO A 119 1.22 5.76 -22.67
N LEU A 120 1.27 6.49 -21.55
CA LEU A 120 0.19 7.39 -21.10
C LEU A 120 0.01 8.59 -22.05
N CYS A 121 1.13 9.12 -22.55
CA CYS A 121 1.16 10.21 -23.52
C CYS A 121 2.44 10.10 -24.38
N PRO A 122 2.53 10.84 -25.51
CA PRO A 122 3.78 10.97 -26.25
C PRO A 122 4.85 11.55 -25.31
N SER A 123 5.96 10.84 -25.11
CA SER A 123 6.98 11.20 -24.12
C SER A 123 7.73 12.48 -24.52
N THR A 124 7.23 13.65 -24.08
CA THR A 124 7.83 14.96 -24.39
C THR A 124 8.46 15.65 -23.18
N PHE A 125 8.08 15.26 -21.95
CA PHE A 125 8.59 15.82 -20.70
C PHE A 125 8.80 14.76 -19.61
N GLU A 126 9.60 15.08 -18.61
CA GLU A 126 9.88 14.22 -17.45
C GLU A 126 10.23 15.04 -16.19
N ASP A 127 10.07 14.45 -15.00
CA ASP A 127 10.46 15.10 -13.75
C ASP A 127 12.00 15.27 -13.69
N PRO A 128 12.51 16.44 -13.24
CA PRO A 128 13.94 16.72 -13.15
C PRO A 128 14.72 15.74 -12.26
N ALA A 129 14.06 15.00 -11.36
CA ALA A 129 14.68 13.93 -10.58
C ALA A 129 15.31 12.84 -11.47
N PHE A 130 14.75 12.56 -12.65
CA PHE A 130 15.22 11.49 -13.52
C PHE A 130 15.94 11.95 -14.79
N THR A 131 15.81 13.22 -15.16
CA THR A 131 16.49 13.80 -16.33
C THR A 131 17.13 15.14 -15.98
N PRO A 132 18.34 15.46 -16.50
CA PRO A 132 18.93 16.77 -16.32
C PRO A 132 18.06 17.90 -16.91
N VAL A 133 18.08 19.06 -16.27
CA VAL A 133 17.53 20.30 -16.83
C VAL A 133 18.52 20.85 -17.87
N LEU A 134 18.08 20.92 -19.13
CA LEU A 134 18.96 21.30 -20.26
C LEU A 134 18.67 22.69 -20.84
N SER A 135 17.58 23.32 -20.43
CA SER A 135 17.10 24.60 -20.98
C SER A 135 16.46 25.43 -19.88
N GLU A 136 16.52 26.76 -20.01
CA GLU A 136 15.79 27.66 -19.11
C GLU A 136 14.27 27.39 -19.17
N PRO A 137 13.58 27.35 -18.01
CA PRO A 137 12.14 27.14 -17.98
C PRO A 137 11.41 28.34 -18.60
N ARG A 138 10.36 28.03 -19.37
CA ARG A 138 9.50 29.04 -20.04
C ARG A 138 8.04 28.85 -19.62
N PRO A 139 7.69 29.06 -18.33
CA PRO A 139 6.35 28.72 -17.82
C PRO A 139 5.24 29.53 -18.47
N ALA A 140 5.48 30.81 -18.78
CA ALA A 140 4.51 31.65 -19.51
C ALA A 140 4.19 31.09 -20.91
N ALA A 141 5.21 30.69 -21.66
CA ALA A 141 5.03 30.12 -23.00
C ALA A 141 4.30 28.78 -22.94
N LEU A 142 4.63 27.92 -21.94
CA LEU A 142 3.91 26.67 -21.73
C LEU A 142 2.45 26.91 -21.36
N ALA A 143 2.18 27.91 -20.52
CA ALA A 143 0.82 28.27 -20.13
C ALA A 143 0.00 28.75 -21.34
N ASP A 144 0.58 29.57 -22.23
CA ASP A 144 -0.11 30.03 -23.44
C ASP A 144 -0.41 28.86 -24.40
N ALA A 145 0.56 27.96 -24.61
CA ALA A 145 0.38 26.79 -25.45
C ALA A 145 -0.66 25.80 -24.88
N LEU A 146 -0.61 25.53 -23.57
CA LEU A 146 -1.56 24.63 -22.92
C LEU A 146 -2.97 25.22 -22.89
N ALA A 147 -3.11 26.53 -22.66
CA ALA A 147 -4.40 27.19 -22.71
C ALA A 147 -5.04 27.08 -24.11
N ALA A 148 -4.24 27.15 -25.17
CA ALA A 148 -4.72 26.94 -26.53
C ALA A 148 -5.20 25.50 -26.77
N GLU A 149 -4.46 24.48 -26.29
CA GLU A 149 -4.85 23.06 -26.39
C GLU A 149 -6.14 22.75 -25.60
N LEU A 150 -6.31 23.35 -24.42
CA LEU A 150 -7.47 23.12 -23.55
C LEU A 150 -8.67 24.03 -23.87
N GLY A 151 -8.52 25.01 -24.76
CA GLY A 151 -9.53 26.05 -24.97
C GLY A 151 -9.79 26.88 -23.70
N ALA A 152 -8.76 27.05 -22.86
CA ALA A 152 -8.84 27.75 -21.58
C ALA A 152 -8.51 29.24 -21.73
N THR A 153 -9.00 30.06 -20.79
CA THR A 153 -8.62 31.48 -20.72
C THR A 153 -7.40 31.64 -19.82
N ARG A 154 -6.29 32.11 -20.38
CA ARG A 154 -5.02 32.37 -19.66
C ARG A 154 -5.05 33.72 -18.96
N PHE A 155 -4.56 33.77 -17.73
CA PHE A 155 -4.42 34.97 -16.91
C PHE A 155 -3.22 34.86 -15.97
N GLU A 156 -2.89 35.96 -15.28
CA GLU A 156 -1.81 36.02 -14.29
C GLU A 156 -2.34 36.47 -12.94
N VAL A 157 -1.69 35.98 -11.89
CA VAL A 157 -1.88 36.45 -10.51
C VAL A 157 -0.54 36.77 -9.88
N GLU A 158 -0.56 37.54 -8.79
CA GLU A 158 0.63 37.75 -7.96
C GLU A 158 0.93 36.52 -7.08
N GLY A 159 2.20 36.15 -6.94
CA GLY A 159 2.66 35.09 -6.03
C GLY A 159 3.10 33.80 -6.72
N ALA A 160 3.00 32.68 -5.99
CA ALA A 160 3.44 31.37 -6.44
C ALA A 160 2.51 30.79 -7.52
N LEU A 161 3.12 30.12 -8.51
CA LEU A 161 2.46 29.63 -9.72
C LEU A 161 1.61 30.73 -10.40
N PRO A 162 2.24 31.83 -10.87
CA PRO A 162 1.54 33.03 -11.30
C PRO A 162 0.78 32.84 -12.61
N HIS A 163 1.18 31.89 -13.47
CA HIS A 163 0.54 31.67 -14.76
C HIS A 163 -0.62 30.70 -14.59
N ARG A 164 -1.84 31.15 -14.88
CA ARG A 164 -3.05 30.35 -14.67
C ARG A 164 -3.88 30.26 -15.93
N MET A 165 -4.65 29.20 -16.03
CA MET A 165 -5.67 29.05 -17.06
C MET A 165 -6.89 28.36 -16.48
N VAL A 166 -8.07 28.81 -16.92
CA VAL A 166 -9.34 28.21 -16.50
C VAL A 166 -10.24 27.91 -17.69
N THR A 167 -10.90 26.76 -17.68
CA THR A 167 -11.91 26.38 -18.67
C THR A 167 -13.32 26.78 -18.20
N GLY A 168 -14.17 27.22 -19.12
CA GLY A 168 -15.62 27.34 -18.91
C GLY A 168 -16.13 28.40 -17.91
N THR A 169 -15.27 29.09 -17.17
CA THR A 169 -15.66 30.12 -16.18
C THR A 169 -14.85 31.41 -16.33
N ASP A 170 -15.28 32.47 -15.62
CA ASP A 170 -14.62 33.79 -15.60
C ASP A 170 -13.32 33.73 -14.77
N PRO A 171 -12.16 34.12 -15.33
CA PRO A 171 -10.89 34.21 -14.58
C PRO A 171 -10.96 35.07 -13.30
N ARG A 172 -11.96 35.95 -13.19
CA ARG A 172 -12.18 36.81 -12.02
C ARG A 172 -12.90 36.10 -10.87
N ASP A 173 -13.35 34.86 -11.04
CA ASP A 173 -13.86 34.03 -9.94
C ASP A 173 -12.79 33.94 -8.83
N ALA A 174 -13.18 34.17 -7.58
CA ALA A 174 -12.25 34.16 -6.45
C ALA A 174 -11.52 32.81 -6.31
N ARG A 175 -12.16 31.70 -6.70
CA ARG A 175 -11.56 30.36 -6.70
C ARG A 175 -10.41 30.23 -7.68
N CYS A 176 -10.45 30.96 -8.80
CA CYS A 176 -9.35 31.04 -9.77
C CYS A 176 -8.12 31.78 -9.24
N GLN A 177 -8.27 32.54 -8.14
CA GLN A 177 -7.20 33.31 -7.49
C GLN A 177 -6.66 32.62 -6.22
N ARG A 178 -7.09 31.39 -5.93
CA ARG A 178 -6.66 30.63 -4.74
C ARG A 178 -5.14 30.47 -4.67
N LEU A 179 -4.58 30.32 -3.47
CA LEU A 179 -3.17 29.90 -3.35
C LEU A 179 -2.97 28.46 -3.88
N PRO A 180 -1.76 28.12 -4.36
CA PRO A 180 -1.39 26.74 -4.68
C PRO A 180 -1.74 25.79 -3.53
N LEU A 181 -2.05 24.53 -3.86
CA LEU A 181 -2.47 23.52 -2.90
C LEU A 181 -1.33 23.11 -1.97
N GLU A 182 -0.10 23.15 -2.46
CA GLU A 182 1.09 22.86 -1.67
C GLU A 182 1.26 23.87 -0.53
N GLY A 183 1.57 23.39 0.67
CA GLY A 183 1.70 24.22 1.87
C GLY A 183 0.37 24.72 2.45
N ARG A 184 -0.77 24.23 1.94
CA ARG A 184 -2.09 24.49 2.54
C ARG A 184 -2.57 23.27 3.30
N ALA A 185 -3.10 23.51 4.49
CA ALA A 185 -3.79 22.48 5.23
C ALA A 185 -4.98 21.93 4.43
N ILE A 186 -5.04 20.61 4.33
CA ILE A 186 -6.18 19.87 3.79
C ILE A 186 -7.32 19.97 4.82
N PRO A 187 -8.53 20.39 4.41
CA PRO A 187 -9.68 20.39 5.30
C PRO A 187 -9.97 18.99 5.88
N GLU A 188 -10.53 18.91 7.08
CA GLU A 188 -10.96 17.63 7.67
C GLU A 188 -11.97 16.87 6.78
N SER A 189 -12.75 17.59 5.98
CA SER A 189 -13.67 17.02 4.98
C SER A 189 -12.97 16.39 3.77
N GLY A 190 -11.65 16.47 3.70
CA GLY A 190 -10.83 16.03 2.58
C GLY A 190 -10.48 17.15 1.61
N LEU A 191 -9.51 16.86 0.73
CA LEU A 191 -9.11 17.70 -0.38
C LEU A 191 -10.22 17.71 -1.43
N VAL A 192 -10.63 18.89 -1.86
CA VAL A 192 -11.72 19.09 -2.83
C VAL A 192 -11.34 20.21 -3.79
N ASP A 193 -11.50 19.96 -5.09
CA ASP A 193 -11.50 21.00 -6.11
C ASP A 193 -12.94 21.41 -6.45
N GLU A 194 -13.36 22.56 -5.92
CA GLU A 194 -14.71 23.10 -6.16
C GLU A 194 -14.97 23.43 -7.63
N LEU A 195 -13.95 23.86 -8.38
CA LEU A 195 -14.08 24.17 -9.79
C LEU A 195 -14.25 22.89 -10.61
N ALA A 196 -13.44 21.86 -10.31
CA ALA A 196 -13.56 20.55 -10.97
C ALA A 196 -14.96 19.94 -10.78
N ARG A 197 -15.53 20.05 -9.58
CA ARG A 197 -16.92 19.58 -9.31
C ARG A 197 -17.99 20.30 -10.11
N GLU A 198 -17.71 21.51 -10.59
CA GLU A 198 -18.60 22.26 -11.49
C GLU A 198 -18.27 22.03 -12.98
N GLY A 199 -17.31 21.14 -13.28
CA GLY A 199 -16.86 20.84 -14.64
C GLY A 199 -15.84 21.84 -15.19
N PHE A 200 -15.24 22.68 -14.34
CA PHE A 200 -14.21 23.64 -14.71
C PHE A 200 -12.82 23.14 -14.32
N THR A 201 -11.82 23.46 -15.13
CA THR A 201 -10.44 23.03 -14.91
C THR A 201 -9.56 24.25 -14.67
N LEU A 202 -8.98 24.36 -13.47
CA LEU A 202 -7.97 25.37 -13.16
C LEU A 202 -6.58 24.72 -13.17
N VAL A 203 -5.68 25.23 -14.00
CA VAL A 203 -4.28 24.79 -14.03
C VAL A 203 -3.39 25.97 -13.63
N CYS A 204 -2.49 25.74 -12.68
CA CYS A 204 -1.53 26.73 -12.20
C CYS A 204 -0.10 26.32 -12.59
N LEU A 205 0.66 27.23 -13.19
CA LEU A 205 2.04 27.02 -13.61
C LEU A 205 2.98 28.09 -13.06
N GLY A 206 4.21 27.68 -12.79
CA GLY A 206 5.28 28.57 -12.39
C GLY A 206 6.64 27.91 -12.55
N GLU A 207 7.59 28.40 -11.77
CA GLU A 207 8.97 27.94 -11.78
C GLU A 207 9.40 27.59 -10.37
N GLU A 208 10.20 26.54 -10.24
CA GLU A 208 10.82 26.12 -9.00
C GLU A 208 12.27 25.71 -9.25
N THR A 209 13.16 26.06 -8.32
CA THR A 209 14.57 25.68 -8.37
C THR A 209 14.80 24.38 -7.62
N THR A 210 15.12 23.32 -8.36
CA THR A 210 15.52 22.03 -7.79
C THR A 210 17.04 21.97 -7.61
N PRO A 211 17.58 20.96 -6.90
CA PRO A 211 19.03 20.71 -6.86
C PRO A 211 19.68 20.52 -8.24
N ARG A 212 18.88 20.20 -9.27
CA ARG A 212 19.33 19.99 -10.66
C ARG A 212 19.11 21.22 -11.56
N GLY A 213 18.55 22.30 -11.03
CA GLY A 213 18.29 23.54 -11.75
C GLY A 213 16.82 23.97 -11.75
N PRO A 214 16.53 25.14 -12.32
CA PRO A 214 15.18 25.70 -12.41
C PRO A 214 14.32 24.91 -13.42
N CYS A 215 13.09 24.60 -13.05
CA CYS A 215 12.17 23.83 -13.89
C CYS A 215 10.75 24.38 -13.82
N VAL A 216 9.94 24.06 -14.84
CA VAL A 216 8.52 24.41 -14.80
C VAL A 216 7.81 23.47 -13.83
N VAL A 217 6.88 24.02 -13.05
CA VAL A 217 5.99 23.27 -12.17
C VAL A 217 4.56 23.50 -12.61
N LEU A 218 3.78 22.43 -12.71
CA LEU A 218 2.35 22.45 -12.99
C LEU A 218 1.60 21.81 -11.83
N GLU A 219 0.61 22.52 -11.31
CA GLU A 219 -0.35 22.01 -10.35
C GLU A 219 -1.54 21.37 -11.08
N LEU A 220 -1.71 20.07 -10.89
CA LEU A 220 -2.76 19.23 -11.42
C LEU A 220 -4.11 19.58 -10.78
N PRO A 221 -5.16 19.77 -11.58
CA PRO A 221 -6.54 19.86 -11.11
C PRO A 221 -7.04 18.47 -10.66
N GLU A 222 -8.16 18.45 -9.93
CA GLU A 222 -8.92 17.21 -9.76
C GLU A 222 -9.53 16.80 -11.11
N LEU A 223 -9.41 15.52 -11.46
CA LEU A 223 -9.93 14.95 -12.70
C LEU A 223 -10.69 13.67 -12.39
N ASP A 224 -11.87 13.54 -12.99
CA ASP A 224 -12.87 12.54 -12.59
C ASP A 224 -12.44 11.09 -12.89
N ASP A 225 -11.81 10.88 -14.05
CA ASP A 225 -11.47 9.55 -14.53
C ASP A 225 -10.17 9.50 -15.35
N VAL A 226 -9.70 8.27 -15.59
CA VAL A 226 -8.45 8.00 -16.30
C VAL A 226 -8.48 8.53 -17.74
N ASP A 227 -9.64 8.57 -18.40
CA ASP A 227 -9.74 9.04 -19.79
C ASP A 227 -9.60 10.57 -19.85
N ALA A 228 -10.21 11.30 -18.92
CA ALA A 228 -10.03 12.74 -18.73
C ALA A 228 -8.56 13.08 -18.39
N PHE A 229 -7.92 12.28 -17.53
CA PHE A 229 -6.51 12.46 -17.18
C PHE A 229 -5.59 12.24 -18.39
N VAL A 230 -5.81 11.18 -19.17
CA VAL A 230 -5.03 10.89 -20.38
C VAL A 230 -5.23 11.98 -21.44
N ALA A 231 -6.46 12.49 -21.61
CA ALA A 231 -6.73 13.61 -22.51
C ALA A 231 -5.98 14.88 -22.08
N PHE A 232 -5.98 15.19 -20.78
CA PHE A 232 -5.22 16.31 -20.22
C PHE A 232 -3.71 16.14 -20.45
N LEU A 233 -3.16 14.95 -20.20
CA LEU A 233 -1.75 14.65 -20.46
C LEU A 233 -1.40 14.78 -21.95
N GLY A 234 -2.33 14.43 -22.85
CA GLY A 234 -2.15 14.62 -24.30
C GLY A 234 -2.01 16.11 -24.67
N ALA A 235 -2.93 16.95 -24.19
CA ALA A 235 -2.86 18.40 -24.37
C ALA A 235 -1.57 19.00 -23.79
N LEU A 236 -1.19 18.56 -22.59
CA LEU A 236 0.06 18.95 -21.95
C LEU A 236 1.29 18.53 -22.76
N ALA A 237 1.32 17.30 -23.27
CA ALA A 237 2.42 16.80 -24.07
C ALA A 237 2.62 17.59 -25.36
N ASN A 238 1.52 17.99 -26.03
CA ASN A 238 1.54 18.85 -27.21
C ASN A 238 2.07 20.25 -26.90
N ALA A 239 1.61 20.84 -25.79
CA ALA A 239 2.07 22.14 -25.31
C ALA A 239 3.58 22.10 -24.99
N CYS A 240 4.04 21.09 -24.23
CA CYS A 240 5.45 20.87 -23.93
C CYS A 240 6.30 20.67 -25.19
N GLN A 241 5.78 19.97 -26.20
CA GLN A 241 6.48 19.81 -27.48
C GLN A 241 6.66 21.15 -28.20
N THR A 242 5.61 21.97 -28.23
CA THR A 242 5.60 23.28 -28.87
C THR A 242 6.58 24.25 -28.21
N THR A 243 6.73 24.17 -26.89
CA THR A 243 7.61 25.04 -26.10
C THR A 243 8.98 24.41 -25.79
N GLU A 244 9.26 23.24 -26.35
CA GLU A 244 10.46 22.44 -26.10
C GLU A 244 10.71 22.21 -24.60
N THR A 245 9.65 22.13 -23.80
CA THR A 245 9.73 21.88 -22.36
C THR A 245 9.95 20.40 -22.11
N ARG A 246 11.19 20.03 -21.74
CA ARG A 246 11.57 18.63 -21.48
C ARG A 246 11.55 18.24 -20.01
N THR A 247 11.60 19.21 -19.11
CA THR A 247 11.58 18.97 -17.66
C THR A 247 10.40 19.67 -17.03
N LEU A 248 9.54 18.91 -16.36
CA LEU A 248 8.29 19.39 -15.77
C LEU A 248 8.00 18.63 -14.48
N ILE A 249 7.76 19.35 -13.38
CA ILE A 249 7.21 18.76 -12.16
C ILE A 249 5.68 18.81 -12.25
N LEU A 250 5.04 17.66 -12.10
CA LEU A 250 3.60 17.56 -11.93
C LEU A 250 3.27 17.33 -10.46
N ARG A 251 2.53 18.25 -9.85
CA ARG A 251 2.14 18.17 -8.43
C ARG A 251 0.66 18.51 -8.22
N GLY A 252 0.13 18.38 -7.02
CA GLY A 252 -1.27 18.74 -6.72
C GLY A 252 -2.17 17.52 -6.49
N HIS A 253 -3.36 17.52 -7.09
CA HIS A 253 -4.32 16.43 -6.88
C HIS A 253 -3.76 15.07 -7.35
N PRO A 254 -4.05 13.98 -6.61
CA PRO A 254 -3.69 12.64 -7.06
C PRO A 254 -4.46 12.29 -8.35
N PRO A 255 -3.85 11.50 -9.26
CA PRO A 255 -4.50 11.12 -10.51
C PRO A 255 -5.66 10.13 -10.23
N PRO A 256 -6.68 10.10 -11.11
CA PRO A 256 -7.71 9.07 -11.04
C PRO A 256 -7.12 7.69 -11.34
N VAL A 257 -7.72 6.65 -10.75
CA VAL A 257 -7.29 5.25 -10.91
C VAL A 257 -8.46 4.36 -11.29
N ASP A 258 -8.19 3.41 -12.17
CA ASP A 258 -9.11 2.31 -12.52
C ASP A 258 -8.32 1.02 -12.80
N ALA A 259 -9.02 -0.02 -13.24
CA ALA A 259 -8.45 -1.33 -13.53
C ALA A 259 -7.37 -1.32 -14.64
N ARG A 260 -7.22 -0.26 -15.43
CA ARG A 260 -6.26 -0.14 -16.53
C ARG A 260 -4.90 0.35 -16.08
N VAL A 261 -4.81 1.00 -14.91
CA VAL A 261 -3.59 1.72 -14.47
C VAL A 261 -2.97 1.11 -13.21
N ARG A 262 -1.67 1.33 -13.08
CA ARG A 262 -0.87 1.12 -11.87
C ARG A 262 -0.49 2.49 -11.33
N PHE A 263 -0.77 2.70 -10.06
CA PHE A 263 -0.29 3.87 -9.34
C PHE A 263 0.36 3.38 -8.05
N ALA A 264 1.67 3.57 -7.94
CA ALA A 264 2.43 3.29 -6.72
C ALA A 264 2.89 4.62 -6.12
N THR A 265 2.80 4.78 -4.81
CA THR A 265 3.21 6.02 -4.12
C THR A 265 4.19 5.75 -2.99
N LEU A 266 5.15 6.65 -2.81
CA LEU A 266 6.04 6.67 -1.66
C LEU A 266 5.60 7.80 -0.74
N THR A 267 5.29 7.46 0.50
CA THR A 267 4.72 8.39 1.48
C THR A 267 5.48 8.29 2.80
N PRO A 268 5.61 9.39 3.56
CA PRO A 268 6.27 9.36 4.84
C PRO A 268 5.29 8.95 5.95
N ASP A 269 5.71 7.98 6.73
CA ASP A 269 5.05 7.57 7.97
C ASP A 269 6.01 7.73 9.15
N PRO A 270 5.51 7.78 10.41
CA PRO A 270 6.35 7.85 11.60
C PRO A 270 7.53 6.85 11.54
N GLY A 271 8.77 7.37 11.49
CA GLY A 271 9.98 6.54 11.47
C GLY A 271 10.33 5.84 10.14
N VAL A 272 9.45 5.85 9.13
CA VAL A 272 9.62 5.10 7.88
C VAL A 272 9.24 5.89 6.62
N VAL A 273 9.69 5.40 5.47
CA VAL A 273 9.12 5.67 4.15
C VAL A 273 8.32 4.43 3.75
N GLU A 274 7.04 4.60 3.50
CA GLU A 274 6.12 3.55 3.06
C GLU A 274 5.98 3.57 1.54
N VAL A 275 6.01 2.40 0.91
CA VAL A 275 5.71 2.25 -0.52
C VAL A 275 4.34 1.60 -0.66
N ASN A 276 3.33 2.39 -1.01
CA ASN A 276 2.00 1.89 -1.36
C ASN A 276 2.06 1.28 -2.76
N MET A 277 2.07 -0.05 -2.85
CA MET A 277 2.18 -0.75 -4.13
C MET A 277 0.90 -0.64 -4.96
N ALA A 278 1.07 -0.56 -6.28
CA ALA A 278 -0.06 -0.73 -7.19
C ALA A 278 -0.63 -2.15 -7.04
N PRO A 279 -1.96 -2.31 -6.86
CA PRO A 279 -2.57 -3.63 -6.73
C PRO A 279 -2.18 -4.56 -7.89
N CYS A 280 -1.83 -5.79 -7.56
CA CYS A 280 -1.43 -6.85 -8.48
C CYS A 280 -2.57 -7.83 -8.69
N THR A 281 -2.60 -8.49 -9.84
CA THR A 281 -3.56 -9.57 -10.14
C THR A 281 -2.98 -10.96 -9.91
N GLU A 282 -1.66 -11.04 -9.96
CA GLU A 282 -0.89 -12.28 -9.84
C GLU A 282 0.18 -12.14 -8.77
N LEU A 283 0.50 -13.26 -8.12
CA LEU A 283 1.60 -13.31 -7.17
C LEU A 283 2.95 -13.08 -7.88
N SER A 284 3.06 -13.47 -9.16
CA SER A 284 4.22 -13.19 -10.02
C SER A 284 4.51 -11.69 -10.16
N GLU A 285 3.46 -10.90 -10.38
CA GLU A 285 3.52 -9.43 -10.47
C GLU A 285 3.93 -8.81 -9.13
N LEU A 286 3.30 -9.26 -8.03
CA LEU A 286 3.66 -8.78 -6.69
C LEU A 286 5.12 -9.10 -6.36
N ALA A 287 5.61 -10.29 -6.69
CA ALA A 287 6.99 -10.68 -6.41
C ALA A 287 8.01 -9.81 -7.17
N ALA A 288 7.73 -9.52 -8.46
CA ALA A 288 8.56 -8.62 -9.24
C ALA A 288 8.59 -7.20 -8.66
N GLN A 289 7.43 -6.64 -8.29
CA GLN A 289 7.36 -5.31 -7.68
C GLN A 289 8.08 -5.28 -6.31
N MET A 290 7.80 -6.25 -5.45
CA MET A 290 8.38 -6.35 -4.11
C MET A 290 9.91 -6.48 -4.16
N HIS A 291 10.44 -7.24 -5.11
CA HIS A 291 11.88 -7.35 -5.34
C HIS A 291 12.49 -6.02 -5.78
N ALA A 292 11.91 -5.36 -6.78
CA ALA A 292 12.39 -4.07 -7.28
C ALA A 292 12.38 -2.98 -6.19
N ILE A 293 11.35 -2.97 -5.34
CA ILE A 293 11.23 -2.02 -4.22
C ILE A 293 12.32 -2.26 -3.18
N HIS A 294 12.54 -3.52 -2.76
CA HIS A 294 13.59 -3.83 -1.78
C HIS A 294 14.99 -3.52 -2.33
N GLU A 295 15.26 -3.87 -3.58
CA GLU A 295 16.54 -3.56 -4.22
C GLU A 295 16.77 -2.05 -4.32
N ALA A 296 15.72 -1.27 -4.66
CA ALA A 296 15.81 0.18 -4.71
C ALA A 296 16.04 0.80 -3.32
N ALA A 297 15.41 0.26 -2.28
CA ALA A 297 15.63 0.71 -0.90
C ALA A 297 17.06 0.46 -0.43
N GLU A 298 17.58 -0.75 -0.66
CA GLU A 298 18.96 -1.12 -0.33
C GLU A 298 19.99 -0.23 -1.04
N GLU A 299 19.76 0.10 -2.31
CA GLU A 299 20.63 0.96 -3.12
C GLU A 299 20.80 2.37 -2.52
N VAL A 300 19.74 2.90 -1.89
CA VAL A 300 19.75 4.22 -1.25
C VAL A 300 19.99 4.16 0.27
N GLY A 301 20.47 3.01 0.77
CA GLY A 301 20.82 2.79 2.16
C GLY A 301 19.64 2.74 3.13
N LEU A 302 18.42 2.54 2.62
CA LEU A 302 17.24 2.26 3.43
C LEU A 302 17.08 0.74 3.61
N ALA A 303 16.44 0.32 4.70
CA ALA A 303 16.26 -1.09 5.02
C ALA A 303 14.87 -1.38 5.59
N ALA A 304 14.39 -2.60 5.37
CA ALA A 304 13.15 -3.12 5.97
C ALA A 304 13.31 -3.49 7.47
N GLN A 305 14.50 -3.25 8.04
CA GLN A 305 14.89 -3.62 9.39
C GLN A 305 15.67 -2.48 10.05
N ARG A 306 15.62 -2.42 11.38
CA ARG A 306 16.35 -1.45 12.19
C ARG A 306 17.31 -2.14 13.16
N ARG A 307 18.44 -1.49 13.45
CA ARG A 307 19.34 -1.89 14.54
C ARG A 307 19.19 -0.93 15.73
N HIS A 308 18.93 -1.50 16.90
CA HIS A 308 18.91 -0.76 18.16
C HIS A 308 20.32 -0.68 18.79
N PHE A 309 20.53 0.27 19.69
CA PHE A 309 21.82 0.48 20.38
C PHE A 309 22.29 -0.74 21.19
N ASN A 310 21.36 -1.60 21.63
CA ASN A 310 21.64 -2.86 22.33
C ASN A 310 22.04 -4.01 21.37
N GLY A 311 22.13 -3.75 20.06
CA GLY A 311 22.46 -4.74 19.03
C GLY A 311 21.27 -5.53 18.50
N GLU A 312 20.06 -5.28 19.02
CA GLU A 312 18.82 -5.96 18.59
C GLU A 312 18.42 -5.53 17.17
N LEU A 313 18.03 -6.51 16.35
CA LEU A 313 17.50 -6.30 15.01
C LEU A 313 15.97 -6.41 15.05
N SER A 314 15.30 -5.31 14.78
CA SER A 314 13.84 -5.23 14.66
C SER A 314 13.43 -4.99 13.21
N ASP A 315 12.14 -5.11 12.92
CA ASP A 315 11.59 -4.61 11.66
C ASP A 315 11.71 -3.06 11.58
N SER A 316 11.38 -2.49 10.43
CA SER A 316 11.48 -1.03 10.22
C SER A 316 10.58 -0.19 11.14
N GLY A 317 9.59 -0.78 11.82
CA GLY A 317 8.58 -0.09 12.61
C GLY A 317 7.29 0.22 11.84
N GLY A 318 7.32 0.14 10.51
CA GLY A 318 6.12 0.18 9.68
C GLY A 318 5.47 -1.21 9.54
N GLY A 319 4.15 -1.23 9.38
CA GLY A 319 3.39 -2.47 9.23
C GLY A 319 3.55 -3.06 7.82
N GLY A 320 3.74 -4.38 7.72
CA GLY A 320 3.89 -5.07 6.43
C GLY A 320 2.54 -5.51 5.85
N HIS A 321 1.59 -4.58 5.75
CA HIS A 321 0.18 -4.91 5.49
C HIS A 321 -0.03 -5.56 4.12
N LEU A 322 -1.06 -6.42 4.05
CA LEU A 322 -1.54 -7.02 2.80
C LEU A 322 -2.99 -6.65 2.56
N THR A 323 -3.30 -6.14 1.38
CA THR A 323 -4.65 -5.70 1.01
C THR A 323 -5.24 -6.66 -0.03
N PHE A 324 -6.52 -7.01 0.11
CA PHE A 324 -7.23 -7.90 -0.81
C PHE A 324 -8.55 -7.28 -1.28
N GLY A 325 -8.84 -7.41 -2.57
CA GLY A 325 -10.06 -6.89 -3.19
C GLY A 325 -10.18 -7.31 -4.65
N ALA A 326 -10.74 -6.44 -5.49
CA ALA A 326 -10.91 -6.65 -6.93
C ALA A 326 -10.60 -5.38 -7.73
N SER A 327 -10.73 -5.46 -9.06
CA SER A 327 -10.58 -4.33 -9.98
C SER A 327 -11.60 -3.20 -9.76
N SER A 328 -12.75 -3.52 -9.18
CA SER A 328 -13.83 -2.59 -8.83
C SER A 328 -14.41 -2.94 -7.44
N PRO A 329 -14.98 -1.98 -6.72
CA PRO A 329 -15.59 -2.24 -5.42
C PRO A 329 -16.66 -3.34 -5.45
N GLU A 330 -17.55 -3.30 -6.43
CA GLU A 330 -18.65 -4.27 -6.60
C GLU A 330 -18.15 -5.66 -7.00
N GLY A 331 -16.98 -5.71 -7.67
CA GLY A 331 -16.31 -6.95 -8.04
C GLY A 331 -15.64 -7.67 -6.87
N SER A 332 -15.64 -7.08 -5.66
CA SER A 332 -14.92 -7.62 -4.50
C SER A 332 -15.25 -9.09 -4.25
N PRO A 333 -14.22 -9.94 -4.02
CA PRO A 333 -14.43 -11.35 -3.69
C PRO A 333 -15.27 -11.53 -2.42
N PHE A 334 -15.26 -10.55 -1.50
CA PHE A 334 -16.03 -10.60 -0.27
C PHE A 334 -17.53 -10.38 -0.47
N PHE A 335 -17.94 -9.79 -1.60
CA PHE A 335 -19.35 -9.64 -1.97
C PHE A 335 -19.80 -10.72 -2.95
N ARG A 336 -18.91 -11.15 -3.86
CA ARG A 336 -19.15 -12.27 -4.78
C ARG A 336 -19.24 -13.61 -4.04
N PHE A 337 -18.50 -13.76 -2.95
CA PHE A 337 -18.53 -14.91 -2.06
C PHE A 337 -18.84 -14.42 -0.64
N PRO A 338 -20.12 -14.14 -0.29
CA PRO A 338 -20.48 -13.44 0.95
C PRO A 338 -20.00 -14.11 2.24
N LEU A 339 -19.82 -15.44 2.22
CA LEU A 339 -19.29 -16.19 3.36
C LEU A 339 -17.77 -16.16 3.48
N LEU A 340 -17.03 -15.60 2.52
CA LEU A 340 -15.57 -15.58 2.52
C LEU A 340 -15.02 -14.81 3.73
N LEU A 341 -15.52 -13.60 4.02
CA LEU A 341 -15.06 -12.82 5.17
C LEU A 341 -15.45 -13.49 6.52
N PRO A 342 -16.69 -13.96 6.73
CA PRO A 342 -17.03 -14.78 7.89
C PRO A 342 -16.13 -16.02 8.08
N LYS A 343 -15.85 -16.75 6.99
CA LYS A 343 -14.94 -17.90 7.02
C LYS A 343 -13.51 -17.49 7.34
N LEU A 344 -13.04 -16.35 6.84
CA LEU A 344 -11.70 -15.81 7.12
C LEU A 344 -11.55 -15.47 8.61
N ILE A 345 -12.52 -14.77 9.21
CA ILE A 345 -12.55 -14.47 10.64
C ILE A 345 -12.49 -15.77 11.46
N ALA A 346 -13.31 -16.75 11.10
CA ALA A 346 -13.35 -18.05 11.76
C ALA A 346 -12.04 -18.86 11.57
N TYR A 347 -11.34 -18.68 10.46
CA TYR A 347 -10.05 -19.30 10.17
C TYR A 347 -8.93 -18.68 11.01
N LEU A 348 -8.83 -17.35 11.05
CA LEU A 348 -7.85 -16.63 11.86
C LEU A 348 -8.09 -16.86 13.36
N ASN A 349 -9.35 -16.91 13.81
CA ASN A 349 -9.68 -17.28 15.18
C ASN A 349 -9.10 -18.65 15.57
N ARG A 350 -9.20 -19.65 14.69
CA ARG A 350 -8.69 -21.01 14.95
C ARG A 350 -7.18 -21.14 14.89
N HIS A 351 -6.53 -20.27 14.13
CA HIS A 351 -5.11 -20.33 13.83
C HIS A 351 -4.38 -19.06 14.29
N PRO A 352 -4.07 -18.93 15.60
CA PRO A 352 -3.35 -17.79 16.14
C PRO A 352 -2.01 -17.51 15.47
N SER A 353 -1.38 -18.51 14.84
CA SER A 353 -0.15 -18.31 14.07
C SER A 353 -0.31 -17.26 12.97
N LEU A 354 -1.49 -17.11 12.37
CA LEU A 354 -1.73 -16.15 11.29
C LEU A 354 -1.69 -14.70 11.76
N SER A 355 -1.98 -14.43 13.03
CA SER A 355 -1.92 -13.10 13.64
C SER A 355 -0.60 -12.87 14.39
N TYR A 356 -0.09 -13.91 15.05
CA TYR A 356 1.02 -13.79 16.01
C TYR A 356 2.37 -14.23 15.45
N TYR A 357 2.42 -15.17 14.49
CA TYR A 357 3.70 -15.66 13.96
C TYR A 357 4.40 -14.59 13.10
N PHE A 358 3.63 -13.77 12.40
CA PHE A 358 4.15 -12.70 11.55
C PHE A 358 4.01 -11.31 12.17
N GLY A 359 3.34 -11.21 13.33
CA GLY A 359 3.09 -9.96 14.03
C GLY A 359 4.29 -9.42 14.81
N SER A 360 4.13 -8.21 15.34
CA SER A 360 5.09 -7.56 16.22
C SER A 360 5.20 -8.28 17.57
N HIS A 361 6.21 -7.91 18.36
CA HIS A 361 6.45 -8.56 19.66
C HIS A 361 5.34 -8.31 20.69
N ALA A 362 4.68 -7.16 20.61
CA ALA A 362 3.57 -6.78 21.48
C ALA A 362 2.23 -7.25 20.88
N ALA A 363 1.82 -8.45 21.26
CA ALA A 363 0.51 -9.02 20.91
C ALA A 363 -0.54 -8.66 21.97
N GLY A 364 -1.82 -8.86 21.68
CA GLY A 364 -2.89 -8.63 22.64
C GLY A 364 -3.85 -7.50 22.30
N SER A 365 -4.87 -7.35 23.15
CA SER A 365 -5.93 -6.34 23.05
C SER A 365 -5.45 -4.87 22.96
N ALA A 366 -4.24 -4.57 23.44
CA ALA A 366 -3.62 -3.25 23.37
C ALA A 366 -2.57 -3.12 22.25
N GLY A 367 -2.27 -4.22 21.54
CA GLY A 367 -1.30 -4.27 20.45
C GLY A 367 -1.70 -3.43 19.25
N GLN A 368 -0.86 -3.43 18.21
CA GLN A 368 -1.08 -2.62 17.01
C GLN A 368 -2.26 -3.12 16.16
N SER A 369 -2.49 -4.43 16.18
CA SER A 369 -3.48 -5.12 15.35
C SER A 369 -4.17 -6.26 16.13
N PRO A 370 -4.89 -5.98 17.24
CA PRO A 370 -5.64 -6.97 18.02
C PRO A 370 -6.55 -7.87 17.18
N ARG A 371 -6.67 -9.12 17.64
CA ARG A 371 -7.61 -10.09 17.09
C ARG A 371 -9.04 -9.80 17.52
N ALA A 372 -10.01 -10.27 16.74
CA ALA A 372 -11.42 -10.10 17.07
C ALA A 372 -11.84 -10.78 18.39
N ASP A 373 -11.14 -11.86 18.76
CA ASP A 373 -11.37 -12.66 19.98
C ASP A 373 -10.53 -12.20 21.19
N GLU A 374 -9.80 -11.08 21.09
CA GLU A 374 -8.99 -10.50 22.19
C GLU A 374 -9.66 -9.29 22.86
N SER A 375 -10.85 -8.92 22.41
CA SER A 375 -11.64 -7.85 23.01
C SER A 375 -12.38 -8.33 24.28
N ALA A 376 -13.39 -7.59 24.75
CA ALA A 376 -14.18 -7.99 25.91
C ALA A 376 -14.82 -9.37 25.68
N ARG A 377 -14.85 -10.23 26.71
CA ARG A 377 -15.31 -11.62 26.59
C ARG A 377 -16.76 -11.71 26.09
N GLU A 378 -17.61 -10.75 26.43
CA GLU A 378 -18.99 -10.65 25.96
C GLU A 378 -19.07 -10.47 24.43
N LEU A 379 -18.09 -9.77 23.82
CA LEU A 379 -18.05 -9.53 22.37
C LEU A 379 -17.81 -10.81 21.57
N PHE A 380 -17.12 -11.81 22.14
CA PHE A 380 -16.92 -13.10 21.47
C PHE A 380 -18.25 -13.81 21.20
N GLY A 381 -19.14 -13.84 22.20
CA GLY A 381 -20.47 -14.45 22.06
C GLY A 381 -21.33 -13.72 21.02
N GLU A 382 -21.27 -12.40 21.00
CA GLU A 382 -21.99 -11.55 20.03
C GLU A 382 -21.43 -11.71 18.61
N LEU A 383 -20.10 -11.77 18.44
CA LEU A 383 -19.48 -12.05 17.15
C LEU A 383 -19.91 -13.43 16.63
N GLN A 384 -19.90 -14.46 17.49
CA GLN A 384 -20.36 -15.79 17.11
C GLN A 384 -21.84 -15.78 16.68
N LEU A 385 -22.70 -15.02 17.37
CA LEU A 385 -24.09 -14.84 16.97
C LEU A 385 -24.21 -14.09 15.64
N ALA A 386 -23.45 -13.02 15.44
CA ALA A 386 -23.43 -12.23 14.22
C ALA A 386 -23.01 -13.09 13.02
N LEU A 387 -21.96 -13.90 13.15
CA LEU A 387 -21.51 -14.84 12.13
C LEU A 387 -22.60 -15.87 11.79
N HIS A 388 -23.26 -16.47 12.79
CA HIS A 388 -24.35 -17.41 12.55
C HIS A 388 -25.58 -16.78 11.88
N ARG A 389 -25.89 -15.51 12.19
CA ARG A 389 -26.98 -14.78 11.53
C ARG A 389 -26.62 -14.44 10.09
N LEU A 390 -25.40 -13.96 9.85
CA LEU A 390 -24.91 -13.67 8.50
C LEU A 390 -25.04 -14.86 7.57
N VAL A 391 -24.72 -16.07 8.03
CA VAL A 391 -24.89 -17.31 7.23
C VAL A 391 -26.31 -17.48 6.71
N ARG A 392 -27.32 -17.12 7.51
CA ARG A 392 -28.74 -17.23 7.12
C ARG A 392 -29.17 -16.06 6.24
N ASP A 393 -28.70 -14.87 6.56
CA ASP A 393 -29.15 -13.65 5.89
C ASP A 393 -28.65 -13.58 4.45
N VAL A 394 -27.39 -13.95 4.19
CA VAL A 394 -26.77 -13.81 2.86
C VAL A 394 -27.46 -14.64 1.78
N GLU A 395 -28.18 -15.70 2.13
CA GLU A 395 -28.97 -16.51 1.19
C GLU A 395 -30.21 -15.76 0.68
N THR A 396 -30.64 -14.71 1.36
CA THR A 396 -31.87 -13.95 1.07
C THR A 396 -31.61 -12.57 0.46
N LEU A 397 -30.35 -12.13 0.37
CA LEU A 397 -29.98 -10.82 -0.19
C LEU A 397 -29.91 -10.90 -1.71
N GLU A 398 -30.49 -9.93 -2.40
CA GLU A 398 -30.66 -9.97 -3.86
C GLU A 398 -29.64 -9.10 -4.61
N SER A 399 -29.00 -8.15 -3.92
CA SER A 399 -28.04 -7.23 -4.54
C SER A 399 -26.68 -7.17 -3.84
N THR A 400 -25.65 -6.78 -4.61
CA THR A 400 -24.29 -6.58 -4.08
C THR A 400 -24.24 -5.50 -2.99
N ASP A 401 -24.99 -4.41 -3.11
CA ASP A 401 -25.01 -3.34 -2.11
C ASP A 401 -25.68 -3.80 -0.80
N GLU A 402 -26.74 -4.61 -0.87
CA GLU A 402 -27.35 -5.24 0.31
C GLU A 402 -26.37 -6.20 1.01
N VAL A 403 -25.69 -7.06 0.24
CA VAL A 403 -24.64 -7.95 0.75
C VAL A 403 -23.53 -7.16 1.42
N ALA A 404 -23.00 -6.14 0.74
CA ALA A 404 -21.89 -5.34 1.24
C ALA A 404 -22.27 -4.57 2.51
N THR A 405 -23.44 -3.93 2.51
CA THR A 405 -23.99 -3.24 3.69
C THR A 405 -24.23 -4.20 4.85
N ARG A 406 -24.81 -5.38 4.59
CA ARG A 406 -25.10 -6.37 5.64
C ARG A 406 -23.81 -6.93 6.25
N LEU A 407 -22.83 -7.31 5.41
CA LEU A 407 -21.55 -7.84 5.87
C LEU A 407 -20.81 -6.80 6.72
N TRP A 408 -20.67 -5.58 6.20
CA TRP A 408 -19.93 -4.54 6.87
C TRP A 408 -20.56 -4.14 8.20
N SER A 409 -21.86 -3.84 8.21
CA SER A 409 -22.57 -3.42 9.44
C SER A 409 -22.62 -4.52 10.52
N SER A 410 -22.57 -5.79 10.12
CA SER A 410 -22.60 -6.92 11.06
C SER A 410 -21.22 -7.27 11.63
N LEU A 411 -20.13 -6.94 10.94
CA LEU A 411 -18.77 -7.36 11.31
C LEU A 411 -17.90 -6.21 11.83
N ALA A 412 -18.05 -5.00 11.27
CA ALA A 412 -17.23 -3.84 11.64
C ALA A 412 -17.18 -3.55 13.15
N PRO A 413 -18.27 -3.71 13.94
CA PRO A 413 -18.21 -3.49 15.39
C PRO A 413 -17.26 -4.43 16.15
N PHE A 414 -16.95 -5.60 15.58
CA PHE A 414 -16.07 -6.61 16.18
C PHE A 414 -14.65 -6.60 15.61
N LEU A 415 -14.46 -5.93 14.46
CA LEU A 415 -13.18 -5.80 13.76
C LEU A 415 -12.58 -4.42 14.05
N ALA A 416 -12.35 -4.17 15.33
CA ALA A 416 -11.79 -2.94 15.85
C ALA A 416 -11.00 -3.21 17.13
N ASP A 417 -10.14 -2.27 17.51
CA ASP A 417 -9.55 -2.30 18.85
C ASP A 417 -10.61 -2.01 19.93
N ARG A 418 -10.22 -2.15 21.19
CA ARG A 418 -11.07 -1.86 22.36
C ARG A 418 -11.61 -0.42 22.46
N PHE A 419 -11.09 0.49 21.66
CA PHE A 419 -11.53 1.89 21.57
C PHE A 419 -12.43 2.15 20.35
N GLY A 420 -12.74 1.12 19.57
CA GLY A 420 -13.56 1.22 18.37
C GLY A 420 -12.78 1.65 17.13
N ASN A 421 -11.44 1.62 17.16
CA ASN A 421 -10.62 1.95 16.01
C ASN A 421 -10.46 0.73 15.09
N SER A 422 -11.20 0.71 13.97
CA SER A 422 -11.12 -0.35 12.95
C SER A 422 -9.79 -0.40 12.20
N HIS A 423 -9.06 0.73 12.13
CA HIS A 423 -7.72 0.81 11.55
C HIS A 423 -6.68 0.06 12.40
N ARG A 424 -7.01 -0.33 13.63
CA ARG A 424 -6.15 -1.15 14.50
C ARG A 424 -6.63 -2.59 14.61
N SER A 425 -7.49 -3.07 13.72
CA SER A 425 -7.88 -4.49 13.73
C SER A 425 -6.91 -5.35 12.92
N GLU A 426 -6.73 -6.62 13.31
CA GLU A 426 -6.02 -7.61 12.47
C GLU A 426 -6.61 -7.73 11.05
N ILE A 427 -7.93 -7.57 10.92
CA ILE A 427 -8.66 -7.51 9.66
C ILE A 427 -9.35 -6.15 9.61
N ASN A 428 -8.71 -5.19 8.95
CA ASN A 428 -9.29 -3.88 8.74
C ASN A 428 -10.33 -3.92 7.60
N VAL A 429 -11.56 -3.52 7.92
CA VAL A 429 -12.72 -3.45 7.01
C VAL A 429 -13.22 -2.02 6.79
N GLU A 430 -12.44 -1.01 7.17
CA GLU A 430 -12.80 0.39 7.03
C GLU A 430 -13.00 0.78 5.56
N LYS A 431 -12.20 0.20 4.65
CA LYS A 431 -12.25 0.41 3.20
C LYS A 431 -13.17 -0.59 2.47
N LEU A 432 -13.87 -1.47 3.20
CA LEU A 432 -14.73 -2.50 2.62
C LEU A 432 -16.03 -1.90 2.10
N TRP A 433 -16.92 -1.44 2.98
CA TRP A 433 -18.19 -0.80 2.63
C TRP A 433 -18.71 0.18 3.71
N ASN A 434 -17.80 0.98 4.28
CA ASN A 434 -18.09 1.95 5.33
C ASN A 434 -18.75 3.22 4.75
N PRO A 435 -20.01 3.55 5.11
CA PRO A 435 -20.69 4.76 4.62
C PRO A 435 -20.18 6.04 5.31
N TRP A 436 -19.42 5.93 6.40
CA TRP A 436 -18.94 7.06 7.20
C TRP A 436 -17.50 7.46 6.89
N LEU A 437 -16.83 6.79 5.94
CA LEU A 437 -15.51 7.18 5.44
C LEU A 437 -15.65 7.74 4.00
N PRO A 438 -15.73 9.07 3.83
CA PRO A 438 -15.92 9.69 2.51
C PRO A 438 -14.81 9.32 1.52
N GLY A 439 -15.19 9.07 0.26
CA GLY A 439 -14.28 8.77 -0.85
C GLY A 439 -13.58 7.41 -0.81
N ARG A 440 -13.32 6.84 0.38
CA ARG A 440 -12.50 5.62 0.55
C ARG A 440 -13.19 4.47 1.27
N GLY A 441 -14.37 4.68 1.86
CA GLY A 441 -15.04 3.66 2.65
C GLY A 441 -15.62 2.50 1.85
N LYS A 442 -15.91 2.70 0.56
CA LYS A 442 -16.55 1.71 -0.32
C LYS A 442 -15.62 1.26 -1.45
N LEU A 443 -14.40 0.84 -1.11
CA LEU A 443 -13.45 0.32 -2.10
C LEU A 443 -13.57 -1.19 -2.29
N GLY A 444 -14.37 -1.89 -1.48
CA GLY A 444 -14.52 -3.35 -1.56
C GLY A 444 -13.26 -4.11 -1.12
N VAL A 445 -12.38 -3.48 -0.33
CA VAL A 445 -11.11 -4.07 0.08
C VAL A 445 -11.07 -4.34 1.59
N ILE A 446 -10.37 -5.41 1.98
CA ILE A 446 -9.93 -5.62 3.36
C ILE A 446 -8.40 -5.51 3.42
N GLU A 447 -7.89 -5.22 4.61
CA GLU A 447 -6.46 -5.12 4.84
C GLU A 447 -6.06 -5.94 6.07
N LEU A 448 -5.10 -6.83 5.89
CA LEU A 448 -4.54 -7.66 6.95
C LEU A 448 -3.35 -6.93 7.57
N ARG A 449 -3.49 -6.60 8.85
CA ARG A 449 -2.59 -5.67 9.54
C ARG A 449 -1.75 -6.28 10.65
N ALA A 450 -1.96 -7.56 10.97
CA ALA A 450 -1.23 -8.25 12.04
C ALA A 450 0.22 -8.63 11.64
N PHE A 451 0.85 -7.87 10.75
CA PHE A 451 2.19 -8.16 10.24
C PHE A 451 3.15 -7.04 10.56
N ARG A 452 4.27 -7.39 11.19
CA ARG A 452 5.45 -6.53 11.15
C ARG A 452 6.04 -6.54 9.74
N GLN A 453 6.81 -5.51 9.40
CA GLN A 453 7.48 -5.47 8.10
C GLN A 453 8.33 -6.73 7.86
N ALA A 454 8.23 -7.28 6.64
CA ALA A 454 9.00 -8.46 6.26
C ALA A 454 10.49 -8.11 6.08
N PRO A 455 11.42 -8.98 6.51
CA PRO A 455 12.85 -8.67 6.45
C PRO A 455 13.41 -8.67 5.02
N THR A 456 12.80 -9.43 4.12
CA THR A 456 13.17 -9.48 2.69
C THR A 456 11.92 -9.59 1.83
N SER A 457 12.07 -9.26 0.55
CA SER A 457 11.02 -9.46 -0.48
C SER A 457 10.52 -10.91 -0.54
N ALA A 458 11.39 -11.91 -0.35
CA ALA A 458 11.00 -13.32 -0.36
C ALA A 458 10.03 -13.67 0.78
N HIS A 459 10.26 -13.15 1.98
CA HIS A 459 9.35 -13.32 3.12
C HIS A 459 8.00 -12.65 2.87
N ALA A 460 8.00 -11.43 2.32
CA ALA A 460 6.77 -10.73 1.97
C ALA A 460 5.95 -11.51 0.93
N VAL A 461 6.59 -12.03 -0.12
CA VAL A 461 5.97 -12.86 -1.16
C VAL A 461 5.42 -14.16 -0.58
N ALA A 462 6.14 -14.81 0.33
CA ALA A 462 5.68 -16.03 0.97
C ALA A 462 4.41 -15.78 1.82
N ARG A 463 4.36 -14.68 2.57
CA ARG A 463 3.16 -14.26 3.32
C ARG A 463 1.99 -13.96 2.38
N ALA A 464 2.23 -13.20 1.31
CA ALA A 464 1.20 -12.94 0.30
C ALA A 464 0.64 -14.23 -0.32
N ALA A 465 1.52 -15.20 -0.64
CA ALA A 465 1.12 -16.50 -1.15
C ALA A 465 0.27 -17.30 -0.15
N LEU A 466 0.63 -17.26 1.15
CA LEU A 466 -0.11 -17.92 2.22
C LEU A 466 -1.55 -17.40 2.30
N PHE A 467 -1.72 -16.09 2.43
CA PHE A 467 -3.05 -15.49 2.57
C PHE A 467 -3.88 -15.57 1.29
N ARG A 468 -3.23 -15.46 0.12
CA ARG A 468 -3.89 -15.70 -1.17
C ARG A 468 -4.40 -17.15 -1.28
N ALA A 469 -3.62 -18.13 -0.82
CA ALA A 469 -4.03 -19.54 -0.78
C ALA A 469 -5.19 -19.78 0.21
N ILE A 470 -5.14 -19.16 1.39
CA ILE A 470 -6.22 -19.24 2.39
C ILE A 470 -7.52 -18.68 1.82
N LEU A 471 -7.50 -17.50 1.21
CA LEU A 471 -8.69 -16.89 0.60
C LEU A 471 -9.26 -17.77 -0.51
N ALA A 472 -8.41 -18.29 -1.41
CA ALA A 472 -8.84 -19.20 -2.46
C ALA A 472 -9.47 -20.48 -1.89
N ARG A 473 -8.85 -21.09 -0.87
CA ARG A 473 -9.40 -22.26 -0.16
C ARG A 473 -10.78 -21.97 0.43
N LEU A 474 -10.92 -20.87 1.18
CA LEU A 474 -12.15 -20.53 1.89
C LEU A 474 -13.29 -20.14 0.95
N ALA A 475 -12.96 -19.65 -0.26
CA ALA A 475 -13.95 -19.31 -1.27
C ALA A 475 -14.67 -20.55 -1.83
N VAL A 476 -13.97 -21.68 -2.03
CA VAL A 476 -14.54 -22.88 -2.70
C VAL A 476 -14.84 -24.05 -1.80
N HIS A 477 -14.20 -24.14 -0.63
CA HIS A 477 -14.44 -25.22 0.30
C HIS A 477 -15.30 -24.79 1.48
N ASP A 478 -16.09 -25.74 1.97
CA ASP A 478 -16.81 -25.55 3.22
C ASP A 478 -15.81 -25.41 4.37
N PHE A 479 -16.08 -24.42 5.21
CA PHE A 479 -15.29 -24.17 6.40
C PHE A 479 -16.23 -23.80 7.55
N PRO A 480 -16.03 -24.35 8.77
CA PRO A 480 -16.91 -24.07 9.88
C PRO A 480 -16.78 -22.63 10.35
N ILE A 481 -17.91 -21.92 10.39
CA ILE A 481 -17.98 -20.50 10.77
C ILE A 481 -18.06 -20.30 12.30
N ALA A 482 -18.45 -21.34 13.06
CA ALA A 482 -18.45 -21.29 14.52
C ALA A 482 -17.06 -20.92 15.05
N LEU A 483 -16.94 -20.09 16.07
CA LEU A 483 -15.62 -19.74 16.62
C LEU A 483 -15.12 -20.81 17.61
N ARG A 484 -13.81 -20.89 17.80
CA ARG A 484 -13.15 -21.68 18.84
C ARG A 484 -12.85 -20.75 20.01
N ASP A 485 -13.45 -21.02 21.16
CA ASP A 485 -13.05 -20.37 22.41
C ASP A 485 -11.71 -20.95 22.85
N LEU A 486 -10.64 -20.19 22.61
CA LEU A 486 -9.28 -20.55 23.00
C LEU A 486 -9.01 -20.27 24.48
N GLY A 487 -9.86 -19.50 25.16
CA GLY A 487 -9.70 -19.13 26.56
C GLY A 487 -8.28 -18.65 26.88
N ALA A 488 -7.73 -19.16 27.99
CA ALA A 488 -6.38 -18.81 28.43
C ALA A 488 -5.26 -19.40 27.53
N ASP A 489 -5.54 -20.44 26.73
CA ASP A 489 -4.52 -21.05 25.86
C ASP A 489 -4.02 -20.04 24.80
N LEU A 490 -4.86 -19.07 24.40
CA LEU A 490 -4.48 -18.01 23.46
C LEU A 490 -3.29 -17.19 23.98
N HIS A 491 -3.31 -16.79 25.25
CA HIS A 491 -2.27 -15.92 25.83
C HIS A 491 -1.16 -16.71 26.54
N ASP A 492 -1.34 -18.01 26.76
CA ASP A 492 -0.34 -18.89 27.37
C ASP A 492 0.44 -19.68 26.30
N ARG A 493 -0.23 -20.62 25.61
CA ARG A 493 0.42 -21.50 24.63
C ARG A 493 0.91 -20.73 23.42
N TYR A 494 0.06 -19.90 22.84
CA TYR A 494 0.38 -19.19 21.60
C TYR A 494 1.30 -17.99 21.80
N ALA A 495 1.73 -17.70 23.04
CA ALA A 495 2.89 -16.86 23.30
C ALA A 495 4.21 -17.54 22.88
N LEU A 496 4.25 -18.88 22.85
CA LEU A 496 5.47 -19.65 22.63
C LEU A 496 5.65 -20.03 21.15
N PRO A 497 6.87 -19.90 20.58
CA PRO A 497 7.15 -20.21 19.18
C PRO A 497 6.75 -21.63 18.76
N PHE A 498 6.88 -22.62 19.65
CA PHE A 498 6.54 -24.02 19.36
C PHE A 498 5.08 -24.19 18.92
N PHE A 499 4.13 -23.60 19.66
CA PHE A 499 2.71 -23.74 19.36
C PHE A 499 2.33 -22.97 18.10
N LEU A 500 2.93 -21.79 17.88
CA LEU A 500 2.71 -21.02 16.66
C LEU A 500 3.21 -21.76 15.42
N GLU A 501 4.38 -22.39 15.48
CA GLU A 501 4.87 -23.19 14.35
C GLU A 501 4.05 -24.45 14.12
N SER A 502 3.61 -25.12 15.19
CA SER A 502 2.74 -26.28 15.08
C SER A 502 1.43 -25.90 14.37
N ASP A 503 0.81 -24.80 14.80
CA ASP A 503 -0.41 -24.27 14.19
C ASP A 503 -0.20 -23.84 12.73
N LEU A 504 0.92 -23.19 12.41
CA LEU A 504 1.26 -22.85 11.03
C LEU A 504 1.45 -24.10 10.15
N ARG A 505 2.02 -25.18 10.68
CA ARG A 505 2.10 -26.47 9.97
C ARG A 505 0.71 -27.08 9.74
N GLU A 506 -0.23 -26.91 10.67
CA GLU A 506 -1.62 -27.33 10.48
C GLU A 506 -2.30 -26.55 9.35
N VAL A 507 -2.10 -25.23 9.28
CA VAL A 507 -2.55 -24.38 8.17
C VAL A 507 -1.98 -24.85 6.84
N LEU A 508 -0.67 -25.07 6.76
CA LEU A 508 -0.03 -25.53 5.53
C LEU A 508 -0.53 -26.92 5.11
N GLY A 509 -0.72 -27.84 6.06
CA GLY A 509 -1.30 -29.15 5.79
C GLY A 509 -2.76 -29.09 5.34
N ASP A 510 -3.53 -28.14 5.86
CA ASP A 510 -4.90 -27.86 5.46
C ASP A 510 -5.00 -27.30 4.03
N LEU A 511 -4.13 -26.37 3.68
CA LEU A 511 -3.99 -25.88 2.30
C LEU A 511 -3.58 -27.00 1.35
N GLU A 512 -2.62 -27.85 1.72
CA GLU A 512 -2.20 -28.99 0.92
C GLU A 512 -3.36 -29.96 0.65
N ARG A 513 -4.12 -30.35 1.69
CA ARG A 513 -5.30 -31.23 1.55
C ARG A 513 -6.39 -30.63 0.67
N ALA A 514 -6.54 -29.31 0.69
CA ALA A 514 -7.50 -28.58 -0.15
C ALA A 514 -6.97 -28.29 -1.57
N GLY A 515 -5.75 -28.70 -1.91
CA GLY A 515 -5.15 -28.43 -3.23
C GLY A 515 -4.53 -27.04 -3.38
N PHE A 516 -4.52 -26.22 -2.33
CA PHE A 516 -3.93 -24.88 -2.28
C PHE A 516 -2.54 -24.85 -1.63
N GLY A 517 -1.89 -26.01 -1.52
CA GLY A 517 -0.59 -26.18 -0.86
C GLY A 517 0.49 -25.25 -1.37
N LEU A 518 1.26 -24.67 -0.44
CA LEU A 518 2.36 -23.77 -0.77
C LEU A 518 3.57 -24.58 -1.25
N PRO A 519 4.23 -24.15 -2.32
CA PRO A 519 5.48 -24.75 -2.74
C PRO A 519 6.55 -24.73 -1.63
N PRO A 520 7.39 -25.77 -1.49
CA PRO A 520 8.32 -25.89 -0.37
C PRO A 520 9.28 -24.71 -0.18
N ALA A 521 9.64 -24.02 -1.26
CA ALA A 521 10.50 -22.84 -1.18
C ALA A 521 9.79 -21.67 -0.49
N LEU A 522 8.52 -21.41 -0.80
CA LEU A 522 7.74 -20.36 -0.12
C LEU A 522 7.42 -20.77 1.32
N ALA A 523 7.07 -22.05 1.54
CA ALA A 523 6.83 -22.56 2.88
C ALA A 523 8.08 -22.44 3.77
N HIS A 524 9.29 -22.63 3.22
CA HIS A 524 10.53 -22.44 3.96
C HIS A 524 10.72 -21.00 4.44
N GLU A 525 10.49 -20.01 3.56
CA GLU A 525 10.57 -18.58 3.93
C GLU A 525 9.58 -18.21 5.04
N LEU A 526 8.43 -18.89 5.13
CA LEU A 526 7.49 -18.65 6.24
C LEU A 526 8.08 -19.03 7.59
N PHE A 527 8.95 -20.05 7.68
CA PHE A 527 9.56 -20.47 8.95
C PHE A 527 10.92 -19.81 9.24
N ALA A 528 11.54 -19.20 8.22
CA ALA A 528 12.88 -18.62 8.31
C ALA A 528 12.89 -17.22 8.97
N ASP A 529 12.40 -17.09 10.21
CA ASP A 529 12.32 -15.80 10.89
C ASP A 529 13.55 -15.49 11.77
N PRO A 530 14.48 -14.63 11.32
CA PRO A 530 15.69 -14.30 12.08
C PRO A 530 15.40 -13.48 13.34
N HIS A 531 14.28 -12.76 13.42
CA HIS A 531 13.99 -11.86 14.55
C HIS A 531 13.57 -12.61 15.82
N ARG A 532 13.25 -13.89 15.69
CA ARG A 532 12.87 -14.75 16.82
C ARG A 532 14.08 -15.41 17.47
N VAL A 533 15.24 -15.46 16.83
CA VAL A 533 16.40 -16.24 17.31
C VAL A 533 17.39 -15.30 18.00
N TYR A 534 17.61 -15.50 19.30
CA TYR A 534 18.66 -14.77 20.04
C TYR A 534 20.04 -15.40 19.87
N GLY A 535 20.09 -16.72 19.71
CA GLY A 535 21.34 -17.43 19.51
C GLY A 535 21.15 -18.93 19.46
N GLU A 536 22.19 -19.59 18.98
CA GLU A 536 22.27 -21.04 18.86
C GLU A 536 23.64 -21.51 19.36
N VAL A 537 23.65 -22.61 20.10
CA VAL A 537 24.89 -23.24 20.58
C VAL A 537 24.81 -24.75 20.39
N GLU A 538 25.86 -25.32 19.83
CA GLU A 538 26.06 -26.77 19.75
C GLU A 538 26.69 -27.27 21.05
N LEU A 539 26.08 -28.28 21.64
CA LEU A 539 26.48 -28.89 22.91
C LEU A 539 26.75 -30.38 22.69
N GLY A 540 27.76 -30.95 23.36
CA GLY A 540 28.02 -32.39 23.33
C GLY A 540 29.14 -32.81 22.38
N ASP A 541 29.10 -34.06 21.91
CA ASP A 541 30.14 -34.66 21.06
C ASP A 541 30.18 -33.93 19.70
N PRO A 542 31.35 -33.46 19.21
CA PRO A 542 31.48 -32.86 17.88
C PRO A 542 31.00 -33.75 16.72
N ASN A 543 30.94 -35.07 16.91
CA ASN A 543 30.42 -36.01 15.91
C ASN A 543 28.90 -36.23 16.00
N ALA A 544 28.26 -35.75 17.07
CA ALA A 544 26.81 -35.81 17.30
C ALA A 544 26.36 -34.64 18.20
N PRO A 545 26.49 -33.38 17.75
CA PRO A 545 26.13 -32.24 18.57
C PRO A 545 24.61 -32.15 18.78
N ILE A 546 24.23 -31.65 19.95
CA ILE A 546 22.86 -31.23 20.26
C ILE A 546 22.81 -29.71 20.08
N THR A 547 21.93 -29.25 19.20
CA THR A 547 21.72 -27.81 18.98
C THR A 547 20.72 -27.26 19.99
N LEU A 548 21.14 -26.29 20.80
CA LEU A 548 20.27 -25.50 21.67
C LEU A 548 20.05 -24.12 21.04
N THR A 549 18.82 -23.85 20.60
CA THR A 549 18.41 -22.54 20.05
C THR A 549 17.59 -21.77 21.08
N VAL A 550 18.01 -20.56 21.43
CA VAL A 550 17.26 -19.65 22.31
C VAL A 550 16.41 -18.72 21.45
N ARG A 551 15.10 -18.75 21.65
CA ARG A 551 14.14 -17.98 20.85
C ARG A 551 13.29 -17.07 21.73
N ARG A 552 12.99 -15.88 21.22
CA ARG A 552 12.10 -14.91 21.88
C ARG A 552 10.66 -15.41 21.82
N ALA A 553 9.97 -15.38 22.95
CA ALA A 553 8.51 -15.55 23.02
C ALA A 553 7.81 -14.23 22.72
N LEU A 554 6.52 -14.28 22.38
CA LEU A 554 5.69 -13.10 22.28
C LEU A 554 5.33 -12.59 23.67
N GLU A 555 5.17 -11.28 23.79
CA GLU A 555 4.68 -10.65 25.00
C GLU A 555 3.24 -10.20 24.75
N HIS A 556 2.31 -10.70 25.57
CA HIS A 556 0.93 -10.24 25.54
C HIS A 556 0.81 -9.00 26.43
N TRP A 557 0.34 -7.90 25.83
CA TRP A 557 0.14 -6.63 26.51
C TRP A 557 -1.34 -6.46 26.84
N PRO A 558 -1.80 -6.91 28.03
CA PRO A 558 -3.13 -6.54 28.49
C PRO A 558 -3.14 -5.04 28.80
N LEU A 559 -4.27 -4.39 28.54
CA LEU A 559 -4.36 -2.99 28.91
C LEU A 559 -4.42 -2.85 30.45
N VAL A 560 -3.39 -2.25 31.02
CA VAL A 560 -3.31 -1.91 32.45
C VAL A 560 -3.86 -0.50 32.63
N GLY A 561 -4.87 -0.34 33.49
CA GLY A 561 -5.59 0.91 33.66
C GLY A 561 -4.94 1.82 34.69
N ASP A 562 -4.10 2.76 34.26
CA ASP A 562 -3.61 3.87 35.10
C ASP A 562 -3.42 5.20 34.33
N LEU A 563 -3.43 5.18 32.98
CA LEU A 563 -3.24 6.36 32.12
C LEU A 563 -4.37 6.47 31.08
N SER A 564 -5.10 7.59 31.09
CA SER A 564 -6.22 7.88 30.19
C SER A 564 -5.80 8.54 28.86
N GLN A 565 -4.54 8.40 28.44
CA GLN A 565 -4.05 9.00 27.19
C GLN A 565 -4.10 7.99 26.03
N GLN A 566 -4.81 8.36 24.96
CA GLN A 566 -4.85 7.65 23.69
C GLN A 566 -3.61 8.00 22.87
N ALA A 567 -2.48 7.35 23.14
CA ALA A 567 -1.36 7.31 22.21
C ALA A 567 -0.95 5.84 22.05
N GLY A 568 -0.93 5.34 20.82
CA GLY A 568 -0.47 3.99 20.53
C GLY A 568 1.00 3.82 20.91
N THR A 569 1.40 2.61 21.28
CA THR A 569 2.81 2.24 21.35
C THR A 569 3.29 1.96 19.93
N SER A 570 4.02 2.91 19.35
CA SER A 570 4.70 2.76 18.06
C SER A 570 5.83 1.74 18.15
#